data_AF-A0A933V9R1-F1
#
_entry.id   AF-A0A933V9R1-F1
#
_cell.length_a   1.000
_cell.length_b   1.000
_cell.length_c   1.000
_cell.angle_alpha   90.00
_cell.angle_beta   90.00
_cell.angle_gamma   90.00
#
_symmetry.space_group_name_H-M   'P 1'
#
loop_
_entity.id
_entity.type
_entity.pdbx_description
1 polymer ?
#
loop_
_entity_poly.entity_id
_entity_poly.type
_entity_poly.pdbx_seq_one_letter_code
_entity_poly.pdbx_strand_id
1 'polypeptide(L)'
;MQRTQIYFPKDFYQDLKIGATMRRVSLSEYIRMILAEKLYNLPAKKTRLRKRKVDLTLIAKKAVNFGIKDLARNFDKYFEESLK
;
A
#
# COMPACT_ATOMS: atom_id res chain seq x y z
N MET A 1 -4.38 -2.92 25.04
CA MET A 1 -4.46 -1.51 24.58
C MET A 1 -3.14 -0.84 24.95
N GLN A 2 -2.38 -0.30 23.99
CA GLN A 2 -1.11 0.38 24.30
C GLN A 2 -1.38 1.87 24.58
N ARG A 3 -0.79 2.41 25.66
CA ARG A 3 -0.87 3.84 25.97
C ARG A 3 0.31 4.54 25.32
N THR A 4 0.03 5.47 24.41
CA THR A 4 1.05 6.27 23.72
C THR A 4 0.96 7.72 24.19
N GLN A 5 2.11 8.33 24.48
CA GLN A 5 2.22 9.76 24.74
C GLN A 5 2.63 10.47 23.45
N ILE A 6 1.86 11.47 23.05
CA ILE A 6 2.09 12.23 21.81
C ILE A 6 2.07 13.71 22.18
N TYR A 7 3.10 14.43 21.76
CA TYR A 7 3.12 15.88 21.89
C TYR A 7 2.26 16.53 20.81
N PHE A 8 1.44 17.50 21.22
CA PHE A 8 0.69 18.36 20.31
C PHE A 8 1.03 19.82 20.62
N PRO A 9 1.29 20.67 19.61
CA PRO A 9 1.34 22.12 19.79
C PRO A 9 0.06 22.61 20.47
N LYS A 10 0.19 23.66 21.30
CA LYS A 10 -0.90 24.14 22.15
C LYS A 10 -2.17 24.46 21.35
N ASP A 11 -2.03 25.18 20.25
CA ASP A 11 -3.16 25.62 19.43
C ASP A 11 -3.87 24.41 18.79
N PHE A 12 -3.08 23.50 18.21
CA PHE A 12 -3.62 22.26 17.65
C PHE A 12 -4.33 21.38 18.69
N TYR A 13 -3.82 21.33 19.92
CA TYR A 13 -4.46 20.59 21.00
C TYR A 13 -5.80 21.22 21.42
N GLN A 14 -5.94 22.54 21.35
CA GLN A 14 -7.21 23.23 21.59
C GLN A 14 -8.22 22.90 20.49
N ASP A 15 -7.80 22.90 19.23
CA ASP A 15 -8.67 22.53 18.11
C ASP A 15 -9.21 21.09 18.26
N LEU A 16 -8.34 20.15 18.65
CA LEU A 16 -8.74 18.77 18.91
C LEU A 16 -9.77 18.66 20.05
N LYS A 17 -9.63 19.48 21.11
CA LYS A 17 -10.61 19.53 22.20
C LYS A 17 -11.96 20.05 21.72
N ILE A 18 -11.97 21.14 20.96
CA ILE A 18 -13.19 21.71 20.39
C ILE A 18 -13.90 20.67 19.53
N GLY A 19 -13.16 19.99 18.64
CA GLY A 19 -13.70 18.94 17.79
C GLY A 19 -14.30 17.76 18.57
N ALA A 20 -13.64 17.33 19.65
CA ALA A 20 -14.16 16.28 20.53
C ALA A 20 -15.46 16.70 21.23
N THR A 21 -15.53 17.94 21.72
CA THR A 21 -16.74 18.50 22.35
C THR A 21 -17.89 18.60 21.36
N MET A 22 -17.64 19.08 20.13
CA MET A 22 -18.67 19.16 19.08
C MET A 22 -19.26 17.79 18.73
N ARG A 23 -18.42 16.75 18.75
CA ARG A 23 -18.83 15.35 18.49
C ARG A 23 -19.39 14.64 19.74
N ARG A 24 -19.36 15.27 20.92
CA ARG A 24 -19.78 14.70 22.21
C ARG A 24 -19.08 13.38 22.57
N VAL A 25 -17.80 13.26 22.21
CA VAL A 25 -16.96 12.09 22.53
C VAL A 25 -15.76 12.51 23.37
N SER A 26 -15.09 11.54 23.98
CA SER A 26 -13.84 11.82 24.70
C SER A 26 -12.73 12.27 23.74
N LEU A 27 -11.79 13.09 24.21
CA LEU A 27 -10.66 13.54 23.39
C LEU A 27 -9.85 12.37 22.82
N SER A 28 -9.60 11.34 23.64
CA SER A 28 -8.88 10.13 23.22
C SER A 28 -9.61 9.37 22.12
N GLU A 29 -10.94 9.31 22.18
CA GLU A 29 -11.77 8.67 21.16
C GLU A 29 -11.79 9.50 19.88
N TYR A 30 -11.93 10.82 19.99
CA TYR A 30 -11.86 11.72 18.85
C TYR A 30 -10.52 11.60 18.10
N ILE A 31 -9.40 11.61 18.83
CA ILE A 31 -8.06 11.40 18.25
C ILE A 31 -7.97 10.03 17.57
N ARG A 32 -8.49 8.96 18.20
CA ARG A 32 -8.52 7.63 17.58
C ARG A 32 -9.36 7.60 16.32
N MET A 33 -10.51 8.27 16.28
CA MET A 33 -11.35 8.37 15.08
C MET A 33 -10.62 9.07 13.94
N ILE A 34 -9.97 10.22 14.21
CA ILE A 34 -9.19 10.95 13.20
C ILE A 34 -8.02 10.10 12.70
N LEU A 35 -7.26 9.49 13.61
CA LEU A 35 -6.15 8.61 13.23
C LEU A 35 -6.65 7.41 12.44
N ALA A 36 -7.77 6.82 12.83
CA ALA A 36 -8.37 5.71 12.10
C ALA A 36 -8.84 6.14 10.71
N GLU A 37 -9.44 7.32 10.58
CA GLU A 37 -9.82 7.88 9.28
C GLU A 37 -8.58 8.14 8.42
N LYS A 38 -7.51 8.74 8.95
CA LYS A 38 -6.32 9.04 8.14
C LYS A 38 -5.46 7.82 7.85
N LEU A 39 -5.38 6.84 8.75
CA LEU A 39 -4.57 5.63 8.57
C LEU A 39 -5.33 4.51 7.86
N TYR A 40 -6.63 4.34 8.12
CA TYR A 40 -7.46 3.27 7.56
C TYR A 40 -8.44 3.75 6.48
N ASN A 41 -8.91 5.01 6.50
CA ASN A 41 -9.56 5.62 5.32
C ASN A 41 -8.55 6.27 4.37
N LEU A 42 -7.25 5.96 4.51
CA LEU A 42 -6.34 5.93 3.37
C LEU A 42 -6.74 4.70 2.53
N PRO A 43 -7.42 4.85 1.38
CA PRO A 43 -7.61 3.71 0.52
C PRO A 43 -6.24 3.32 -0.03
N ALA A 44 -5.82 2.08 0.25
CA ALA A 44 -5.57 1.14 -0.82
C ALA A 44 -4.66 1.63 -1.99
N LYS A 45 -3.45 2.14 -1.70
CA LYS A 45 -2.29 1.91 -2.61
C LYS A 45 -1.79 0.46 -2.57
N LYS A 46 -2.46 -0.43 -1.82
CA LYS A 46 -2.71 -1.77 -2.35
C LYS A 46 -4.02 -1.70 -3.10
N THR A 47 -3.89 -1.31 -4.37
CA THR A 47 -4.86 -1.50 -5.42
C THR A 47 -5.71 -2.74 -5.06
N ARG A 48 -7.02 -2.56 -4.86
CA ARG A 48 -7.96 -3.58 -5.32
C ARG A 48 -7.86 -3.60 -6.86
N LEU A 49 -6.68 -3.95 -7.38
CA LEU A 49 -6.65 -4.94 -8.42
C LEU A 49 -7.39 -6.09 -7.75
N ARG A 50 -8.68 -6.22 -8.04
CA ARG A 50 -9.13 -7.51 -8.52
C ARG A 50 -8.01 -7.93 -9.45
N LYS A 51 -7.05 -8.71 -8.94
CA LYS A 51 -6.32 -9.63 -9.76
C LYS A 51 -7.48 -10.45 -10.34
N ARG A 52 -8.03 -9.98 -11.49
CA ARG A 52 -8.31 -10.90 -12.57
C ARG A 52 -7.05 -11.73 -12.54
N LYS A 53 -7.17 -12.95 -12.03
CA LYS A 53 -6.16 -13.97 -12.26
C LYS A 53 -6.20 -14.14 -13.78
N VAL A 54 -5.66 -13.16 -14.50
CA VAL A 54 -5.16 -13.39 -15.82
C VAL A 54 -4.00 -14.27 -15.48
N ASP A 55 -4.28 -15.56 -15.60
CA ASP A 55 -3.36 -16.61 -15.26
C ASP A 55 -2.06 -16.25 -15.97
N LEU A 56 -1.02 -15.93 -15.21
CA LEU A 56 0.25 -15.48 -15.77
C LEU A 56 0.80 -16.57 -16.70
N THR A 57 0.40 -17.83 -16.47
CA THR A 57 0.68 -18.94 -17.39
C THR A 57 0.00 -18.76 -18.75
N LEU A 58 -1.15 -18.10 -18.84
CA LEU A 58 -1.91 -17.91 -20.08
C LEU A 58 -1.35 -16.74 -20.91
N ILE A 59 -0.87 -15.68 -20.26
CA ILE A 59 -0.06 -14.62 -20.91
C ILE A 59 1.28 -15.19 -21.35
N ALA A 60 1.98 -15.94 -20.49
CA ALA A 60 3.24 -16.58 -20.81
C ALA A 60 3.09 -17.57 -21.96
N LYS A 61 2.08 -18.45 -21.95
CA LYS A 61 1.79 -19.40 -23.05
C LYS A 61 1.53 -18.68 -24.38
N LYS A 62 0.86 -17.53 -24.38
CA LYS A 62 0.64 -16.74 -25.60
C LYS A 62 1.92 -16.01 -26.07
N ALA A 63 2.77 -15.58 -25.15
CA ALA A 63 4.04 -14.91 -25.45
C ALA A 63 5.12 -15.90 -25.97
N VAL A 64 5.07 -17.17 -25.57
CA VAL A 64 6.02 -18.22 -25.99
C VAL A 64 6.01 -18.45 -27.51
N ASN A 65 4.91 -18.18 -28.20
CA ASN A 65 4.83 -18.37 -29.66
C ASN A 65 5.53 -17.27 -30.48
N PHE A 66 5.90 -16.14 -29.87
CA PHE A 66 6.55 -15.01 -30.55
C PHE A 66 8.04 -14.86 -30.21
N GLY A 67 8.58 -15.67 -29.29
CA GLY A 67 9.99 -15.65 -28.90
C GLY A 67 10.77 -16.79 -29.55
N ILE A 68 12.06 -16.58 -29.80
CA ILE A 68 12.99 -17.65 -30.19
C ILE A 68 12.96 -18.70 -29.06
N LYS A 69 12.59 -19.93 -29.41
CA LYS A 69 12.53 -21.08 -28.48
C LYS A 69 13.89 -21.22 -27.79
N ASP A 70 13.86 -21.40 -26.46
CA ASP A 70 15.01 -21.75 -25.61
C ASP A 70 16.01 -20.64 -25.22
N LEU A 71 15.54 -19.40 -24.98
CA LEU A 71 16.36 -18.41 -24.25
C LEU A 71 16.68 -18.86 -22.80
N ALA A 72 15.76 -19.59 -22.16
CA ALA A 72 15.93 -20.01 -20.76
C ALA A 72 17.08 -21.02 -20.56
N ARG A 73 17.40 -21.84 -21.57
CA ARG A 73 18.48 -22.84 -21.48
C ARG A 73 19.86 -22.25 -21.72
N ASN A 74 19.93 -21.16 -22.47
CA ASN A 74 21.16 -20.48 -22.84
C ASN A 74 21.28 -19.11 -22.15
N PHE A 75 20.64 -18.95 -20.99
CA PHE A 75 20.59 -17.68 -20.28
C PHE A 75 21.98 -17.13 -20.02
N ASP A 76 22.89 -17.97 -19.53
CA ASP A 76 24.26 -17.57 -19.20
C ASP A 76 25.01 -17.03 -20.42
N LYS A 77 24.88 -17.71 -21.58
CA LYS A 77 25.52 -17.28 -22.83
C LYS A 77 25.06 -15.87 -23.26
N TYR A 78 23.75 -15.62 -23.22
CA TYR A 78 23.21 -14.33 -23.65
C TYR A 78 23.41 -13.22 -22.61
N PHE A 79 23.47 -13.58 -21.32
CA PHE A 79 23.75 -12.63 -20.26
C PHE A 79 25.19 -12.13 -20.34
N GLU A 80 26.15 -13.03 -20.56
CA GLU A 80 27.56 -12.66 -20.76
C GLU A 80 27.79 -11.81 -22.01
N GLU A 81 27.11 -12.09 -23.12
CA GLU A 81 27.18 -11.27 -24.34
C GLU A 81 26.66 -9.84 -24.13
N SER A 82 25.69 -9.64 -23.23
CA SER A 82 25.11 -8.31 -22.93
C SER A 82 25.97 -7.42 -22.03
N LEU A 83 27.03 -7.97 -21.43
CA LEU A 83 27.94 -7.25 -20.54
C LEU A 83 29.23 -6.77 -21.23
N LYS A 84 29.42 -7.11 -22.52
CA LYS A 84 30.49 -6.59 -23.37
C LYS A 84 30.06 -5.30 -24.07
#